data_AF-A0A537X672-F1
#
_entry.id   AF-A0A537X672-F1
#
_cell.length_a   1.000
_cell.length_b   1.000
_cell.length_c   1.000
_cell.angle_alpha   90.00
_cell.angle_beta   90.00
_cell.angle_gamma   90.00
#
_symmetry.space_group_name_H-M   'P 1'
#
loop_
_entity.id
_entity.type
_entity.pdbx_description
1 polymer ?
#
loop_
_entity_poly.entity_id
_entity_poly.type
_entity_poly.pdbx_seq_one_letter_code
_entity_poly.pdbx_strand_id
1 'polypeptide(L)'
;MSPRAACRLEALGFPEVFDYAPGKVDWLAHNRPMEGEQAQPATAGRVAREDAVTCRLQDRIGPLRERMERGPYGFALVTTAGGVLLGRVRRSALGDDPDARAEDVMESGPATVRPHTPAAALAKRLAEQGLTTAIVTTPEGHLIGVARREQLEPSGEVSG
;
A
#
# COMPACT_ATOMS: atom_id res chain seq x y z
N MET A 1 14.77 4.11 17.40
CA MET A 1 16.25 4.03 17.27
C MET A 1 16.72 3.46 18.61
N SER A 2 17.90 2.84 18.79
CA SER A 2 18.27 2.50 20.18
C SER A 2 18.65 3.79 20.91
N PRO A 3 18.30 3.99 22.20
CA PRO A 3 18.71 5.17 22.98
C PRO A 3 20.22 5.46 22.89
N ARG A 4 21.04 4.40 22.87
CA ARG A 4 22.51 4.49 22.71
C ARG A 4 22.96 5.10 21.37
N ALA A 5 22.18 4.91 20.31
CA ALA A 5 22.48 5.48 18.99
C ALA A 5 22.04 6.94 18.89
N ALA A 6 20.92 7.30 19.52
CA ALA A 6 20.49 8.69 19.65
C ALA A 6 21.54 9.53 20.38
N CYS A 7 21.99 9.09 21.57
CA CYS A 7 23.06 9.79 22.30
C CYS A 7 24.37 9.91 21.50
N ARG A 8 24.68 8.93 20.63
CA ARG A 8 25.86 8.98 19.77
C ARG A 8 25.73 10.04 18.67
N LEU A 9 24.53 10.23 18.12
CA LEU A 9 24.27 11.29 17.13
C LEU A 9 24.29 12.68 17.77
N GLU A 10 23.73 12.83 18.96
CA GLU A 10 23.83 14.07 19.74
C GLU A 10 25.29 14.45 20.01
N ALA A 11 26.11 13.47 20.43
CA ALA A 11 27.54 13.67 20.65
C ALA A 11 28.33 14.01 19.37
N LEU A 12 27.80 13.70 18.18
CA LEU A 12 28.37 14.06 16.88
C LEU A 12 27.88 15.44 16.39
N GLY A 13 27.06 16.16 17.16
CA GLY A 13 26.62 17.51 16.86
C GLY A 13 25.36 17.61 16.01
N PHE A 14 24.59 16.54 15.87
CA PHE A 14 23.29 16.61 15.20
C PHE A 14 22.29 17.38 16.08
N PRO A 15 21.67 18.46 15.56
CA PRO A 15 20.91 19.41 16.37
C PRO A 15 19.50 18.93 16.76
N GLU A 16 18.93 18.00 15.99
CA GLU A 16 17.62 17.41 16.26
C GLU A 16 17.71 15.89 16.18
N VAL A 17 17.70 15.25 17.35
CA VAL A 17 17.75 13.79 17.48
C VAL A 17 16.50 13.33 18.21
N PHE A 18 15.76 12.41 17.59
CA PHE A 18 14.53 11.86 18.15
C PHE A 18 14.70 10.37 18.42
N ASP A 19 14.35 9.93 19.63
CA ASP A 19 14.16 8.50 19.88
C ASP A 19 12.77 8.06 19.44
N TYR A 20 12.70 7.45 18.26
CA TYR A 20 11.51 6.73 17.84
C TYR A 20 11.44 5.38 18.58
N ALA A 21 10.78 5.40 19.74
CA ALA A 21 10.66 4.29 20.68
C ALA A 21 10.14 2.97 20.07
N PRO A 22 9.18 2.95 19.11
CA PRO A 22 8.74 1.71 18.46
C PRO A 22 9.81 1.03 17.60
N GLY A 23 10.89 1.74 17.24
CA GLY A 23 12.05 1.19 16.55
C GLY A 23 12.06 1.37 15.03
N LYS A 24 13.17 0.96 14.39
CA LYS A 24 13.41 1.18 12.94
C LYS A 24 12.45 0.39 12.05
N VAL A 25 12.10 -0.83 12.45
CA VAL A 25 11.16 -1.67 11.69
C VAL A 25 9.78 -1.01 11.64
N ASP A 26 9.31 -0.48 12.77
CA ASP A 26 8.05 0.24 12.85
C ASP A 26 8.07 1.55 12.03
N TRP A 27 9.17 2.30 12.09
CA TRP A 27 9.39 3.49 11.25
C TRP A 27 9.23 3.18 9.75
N LEU A 28 9.87 2.10 9.29
CA LEU A 28 9.78 1.65 7.90
C LEU A 28 8.38 1.12 7.54
N ALA A 29 7.71 0.44 8.48
CA ALA A 29 6.36 -0.06 8.28
C ALA A 29 5.32 1.05 8.12
N HIS A 30 5.60 2.25 8.61
CA HIS A 30 4.78 3.45 8.42
C HIS A 30 5.18 4.29 7.20
N ASN A 31 6.01 3.75 6.29
CA ASN A 31 6.48 4.43 5.07
C ASN A 31 7.16 5.79 5.34
N ARG A 32 7.86 5.92 6.46
CA ARG A 32 8.54 7.17 6.83
C ARG A 32 9.82 7.38 6.02
N PRO A 33 10.24 8.65 5.78
CA PRO A 33 11.48 8.94 5.06
C PRO A 33 12.70 8.23 5.66
N MET A 34 13.63 7.82 4.79
CA MET A 34 14.88 7.17 5.18
C MET A 34 16.01 7.58 4.23
N GLU A 35 17.23 7.68 4.75
CA GLU A 35 18.47 7.93 4.00
C GLU A 35 19.46 6.76 4.18
N GLY A 36 20.43 6.64 3.27
CA GLY A 36 21.47 5.59 3.25
C GLY A 36 21.34 4.58 2.11
N GLU A 37 22.26 3.61 2.02
CA GLU A 37 22.29 2.62 0.92
C GLU A 37 20.98 1.82 0.78
N GLN A 38 20.33 1.48 1.89
CA GLN A 38 19.02 0.81 1.86
C GLN A 38 17.83 1.73 1.57
N ALA A 39 18.05 3.05 1.45
CA ALA A 39 17.05 3.98 0.93
C ALA A 39 17.02 4.02 -0.61
N GLN A 40 18.02 3.42 -1.26
CA GLN A 40 18.17 3.43 -2.72
C GLN A 40 17.22 2.45 -3.42
N PRO A 41 16.98 1.21 -2.96
CA PRO A 41 16.01 0.32 -3.59
C PRO A 41 14.60 0.89 -3.47
N ALA A 42 13.82 0.81 -4.55
CA ALA A 42 12.40 1.13 -4.49
C ALA A 42 11.69 0.19 -3.51
N THR A 43 10.80 0.74 -2.70
CA THR A 43 9.91 -0.03 -1.80
C THR A 43 8.48 0.01 -2.33
N ALA A 44 7.66 -0.95 -1.92
CA ALA A 44 6.24 -0.99 -2.29
C ALA A 44 5.51 0.31 -1.95
N GLY A 45 5.77 0.89 -0.78
CA GLY A 45 5.19 2.16 -0.34
C GLY A 45 5.63 3.37 -1.14
N ARG A 46 6.86 3.39 -1.66
CA ARG A 46 7.36 4.49 -2.50
C ARG A 46 6.71 4.49 -3.89
N VAL A 47 6.43 3.31 -4.44
CA VAL A 47 5.84 3.20 -5.79
C VAL A 47 4.32 3.07 -5.79
N ALA A 48 3.71 2.85 -4.62
CA ALA A 48 2.27 2.80 -4.48
C ALA A 48 1.60 4.06 -5.02
N ARG A 49 0.39 3.89 -5.57
CA ARG A 49 -0.45 4.97 -6.06
C ARG A 49 -1.76 5.00 -5.29
N GLU A 50 -2.19 6.21 -4.94
CA GLU A 50 -3.46 6.51 -4.27
C GLU A 50 -4.59 6.77 -5.29
N ASP A 51 -4.58 6.03 -6.40
CA ASP A 51 -5.52 6.19 -7.53
C ASP A 51 -6.59 5.08 -7.57
N ALA A 52 -6.59 4.17 -6.59
CA ALA A 52 -7.62 3.16 -6.45
C ALA A 52 -8.94 3.76 -5.95
N VAL A 53 -10.05 3.35 -6.55
CA VAL A 53 -11.38 3.72 -6.07
C VAL A 53 -11.58 3.17 -4.66
N THR A 54 -11.94 4.04 -3.73
CA THR A 54 -12.30 3.66 -2.35
C THR A 54 -13.79 3.82 -2.10
N CYS A 55 -14.35 2.97 -1.24
CA CYS A 55 -15.75 3.05 -0.81
C CYS A 55 -15.91 2.66 0.66
N ARG A 56 -17.11 2.88 1.19
CA ARG A 56 -17.56 2.45 2.52
C ARG A 56 -18.42 1.19 2.41
N LEU A 57 -18.59 0.49 3.53
CA LEU A 57 -19.43 -0.72 3.62
C LEU A 57 -20.86 -0.48 3.10
N GLN A 58 -21.43 0.68 3.44
CA GLN A 58 -22.78 1.07 3.08
C GLN A 58 -22.94 1.66 1.66
N ASP A 59 -21.85 1.87 0.92
CA ASP A 59 -21.94 2.45 -0.42
C ASP A 59 -22.62 1.46 -1.38
N ARG A 60 -23.51 2.00 -2.23
CA ARG A 60 -24.29 1.20 -3.19
C ARG A 60 -23.47 0.79 -4.40
N ILE A 61 -23.79 -0.38 -4.95
CA ILE A 61 -23.08 -0.95 -6.11
C ILE A 61 -23.26 -0.13 -7.38
N GLY A 62 -24.44 0.45 -7.64
CA GLY A 62 -24.68 1.25 -8.86
C GLY A 62 -23.65 2.38 -9.05
N PRO A 63 -23.57 3.36 -8.12
CA PRO A 63 -22.57 4.42 -8.19
C PRO A 63 -21.12 3.92 -8.11
N LEU A 64 -20.87 2.86 -7.32
CA LEU A 64 -19.53 2.28 -7.19
C LEU A 64 -19.03 1.70 -8.52
N ARG A 65 -19.91 1.02 -9.26
CA ARG A 65 -19.61 0.45 -10.58
C ARG A 65 -19.13 1.52 -11.53
N GLU A 66 -19.84 2.63 -11.64
CA GLU A 66 -19.45 3.73 -12.54
C GLU A 66 -18.09 4.37 -12.17
N ARG A 67 -17.77 4.43 -10.88
CA ARG A 67 -16.47 4.92 -10.40
C ARG A 67 -15.35 3.94 -10.76
N MET A 68 -15.60 2.64 -10.58
CA MET A 68 -14.65 1.59 -10.95
C MET A 68 -14.38 1.55 -12.45
N GLU A 69 -15.38 1.83 -13.29
CA GLU A 69 -15.22 1.86 -14.75
C GLU A 69 -14.35 3.01 -15.25
N ARG A 70 -14.31 4.12 -14.51
CA ARG A 70 -13.42 5.26 -14.79
C ARG A 70 -12.04 5.10 -14.14
N GLY A 71 -11.89 4.11 -13.26
CA GLY A 71 -10.68 3.87 -12.48
C GLY A 71 -9.66 3.01 -13.21
N PRO A 72 -8.39 3.03 -12.77
CA PRO A 72 -7.32 2.25 -13.38
C PRO A 72 -7.37 0.75 -13.03
N TYR A 73 -8.24 0.35 -12.09
CA TYR A 73 -8.32 -1.03 -11.60
C TYR A 73 -9.73 -1.61 -11.74
N GLY A 74 -9.81 -2.93 -11.96
CA GLY A 74 -11.06 -3.68 -11.95
C GLY A 74 -11.62 -3.97 -10.55
N PHE A 75 -11.24 -3.19 -9.54
CA PHE A 75 -11.70 -3.35 -8.16
C PHE A 75 -11.78 -2.01 -7.42
N ALA A 76 -12.59 -1.98 -6.36
CA ALA A 76 -12.59 -0.92 -5.36
C ALA A 76 -12.13 -1.47 -4.00
N LEU A 77 -11.54 -0.60 -3.18
CA LEU A 77 -11.08 -0.93 -1.83
C LEU A 77 -12.05 -0.36 -0.79
N VAL A 78 -12.59 -1.24 0.06
CA VAL A 78 -13.54 -0.86 1.10
C VAL A 78 -12.76 -0.42 2.32
N THR A 79 -13.01 0.79 2.81
CA THR A 79 -12.25 1.39 3.94
C THR A 79 -13.17 1.99 4.99
N THR A 80 -12.72 2.01 6.25
CA THR A 80 -13.35 2.77 7.34
C THR A 80 -13.11 4.27 7.16
N ALA A 81 -13.90 5.12 7.84
CA ALA A 81 -13.71 6.57 7.86
C ALA A 81 -12.25 6.98 8.12
N GLY A 82 -11.54 6.25 8.99
CA GLY A 82 -10.13 6.46 9.32
C GLY A 82 -9.12 5.88 8.31
N GLY A 83 -9.55 5.30 7.19
CA GLY A 83 -8.66 4.81 6.14
C GLY A 83 -8.16 3.37 6.34
N VAL A 84 -8.68 2.63 7.33
CA VAL A 84 -8.36 1.21 7.52
C VAL A 84 -9.05 0.37 6.44
N LEU A 85 -8.29 -0.47 5.75
CA LEU A 85 -8.79 -1.39 4.74
C LEU A 85 -9.59 -2.53 5.36
N LEU A 86 -10.83 -2.69 4.92
CA LEU A 86 -11.75 -3.74 5.37
C LEU A 86 -11.89 -4.87 4.35
N GLY A 87 -11.93 -4.51 3.07
CA GLY A 87 -12.29 -5.45 2.01
C GLY A 87 -11.94 -4.95 0.62
N ARG A 88 -12.23 -5.78 -0.38
CA ARG A 88 -12.11 -5.44 -1.80
C ARG A 88 -13.38 -5.87 -2.53
N VAL A 89 -13.93 -4.99 -3.35
CA VAL A 89 -15.02 -5.33 -4.27
C VAL A 89 -14.43 -5.48 -5.66
N ARG A 90 -14.53 -6.68 -6.25
CA ARG A 90 -14.09 -6.93 -7.62
C ARG A 90 -15.21 -6.63 -8.60
N ARG A 91 -14.89 -6.10 -9.78
CA ARG A 91 -15.87 -5.86 -10.85
C ARG A 91 -16.65 -7.13 -11.21
N SER A 92 -15.97 -8.28 -11.18
CA SER A 92 -16.55 -9.60 -11.44
C SER A 92 -17.53 -10.08 -10.37
N ALA A 93 -17.53 -9.49 -9.18
CA ALA A 93 -18.42 -9.83 -8.08
C ALA A 93 -19.63 -8.88 -7.97
N LEU A 94 -19.68 -7.85 -8.83
CA LEU A 94 -20.81 -6.91 -8.84
C LEU A 94 -22.03 -7.57 -9.49
N GLY A 95 -23.01 -7.97 -8.69
CA GLY A 95 -24.30 -8.45 -9.17
C GLY A 95 -25.14 -7.37 -9.88
N ASP A 96 -26.31 -7.75 -10.37
CA ASP A 96 -27.17 -6.85 -11.15
C ASP A 96 -27.98 -5.87 -10.30
N ASP A 97 -28.07 -6.09 -8.98
CA ASP A 97 -28.76 -5.20 -8.06
C ASP A 97 -27.93 -3.92 -7.81
N PRO A 98 -28.38 -2.74 -8.28
CA PRO A 98 -27.67 -1.49 -8.06
C PRO A 98 -27.76 -0.97 -6.62
N ASP A 99 -28.73 -1.44 -5.83
CA ASP A 99 -28.96 -1.02 -4.44
C ASP A 99 -28.26 -1.89 -3.40
N ALA A 100 -27.71 -3.04 -3.81
CA ALA A 100 -26.83 -3.86 -2.98
C ALA A 100 -25.68 -3.02 -2.40
N ARG A 101 -25.21 -3.35 -1.19
CA ARG A 101 -24.12 -2.62 -0.54
C ARG A 101 -22.78 -3.26 -0.85
N ALA A 102 -21.71 -2.46 -0.74
CA ALA A 102 -20.35 -2.96 -0.87
C ALA A 102 -20.04 -4.08 0.12
N GLU A 103 -20.56 -4.01 1.35
CA GLU A 103 -20.44 -5.05 2.37
C GLU A 103 -20.98 -6.41 1.93
N ASP A 104 -22.07 -6.42 1.15
CA ASP A 104 -22.76 -7.66 0.75
C ASP A 104 -21.99 -8.44 -0.33
N VAL A 105 -21.11 -7.76 -1.09
CA VAL A 105 -20.41 -8.33 -2.26
C VAL A 105 -18.89 -8.30 -2.16
N MET A 106 -18.33 -7.69 -1.12
CA MET A 106 -16.88 -7.60 -0.95
C MET A 106 -16.26 -8.95 -0.54
N GLU A 107 -15.02 -9.17 -0.96
CA GLU A 107 -14.13 -10.08 -0.23
C GLU A 107 -13.56 -9.37 1.00
N SER A 108 -13.73 -9.99 2.17
CA SER A 108 -13.17 -9.50 3.42
C SER A 108 -11.66 -9.77 3.50
N GLY A 109 -10.89 -8.80 4.00
CA GLY A 109 -9.48 -9.00 4.32
C GLY A 109 -8.60 -9.40 3.13
N PRO A 110 -8.52 -8.60 2.05
CA PRO A 110 -7.65 -8.90 0.92
C PRO A 110 -6.18 -9.00 1.36
N ALA A 111 -5.39 -9.78 0.63
CA ALA A 111 -3.96 -9.88 0.89
C ALA A 111 -3.28 -8.51 0.69
N THR A 112 -2.48 -8.10 1.68
CA THR A 112 -1.76 -6.82 1.68
C THR A 112 -0.26 -7.02 1.84
N VAL A 113 0.51 -5.98 1.54
CA VAL A 113 1.95 -5.92 1.76
C VAL A 113 2.30 -4.71 2.59
N ARG A 114 3.42 -4.81 3.31
CA ARG A 114 3.95 -3.68 4.08
C ARG A 114 4.69 -2.71 3.17
N PRO A 115 4.75 -1.41 3.52
CA PRO A 115 5.27 -0.38 2.64
C PRO A 115 6.77 -0.54 2.41
N HIS A 116 7.49 -1.03 3.43
CA HIS A 116 8.93 -1.32 3.35
C HIS A 116 9.28 -2.59 2.58
N THR A 117 8.30 -3.32 2.03
CA THR A 117 8.58 -4.50 1.21
C THR A 117 9.44 -4.09 0.01
N PRO A 118 10.59 -4.75 -0.24
CA PRO A 118 11.44 -4.41 -1.39
C PRO A 118 10.70 -4.62 -2.71
N ALA A 119 10.79 -3.65 -3.63
CA ALA A 119 10.05 -3.67 -4.89
C ALA A 119 10.37 -4.89 -5.75
N ALA A 120 11.66 -5.21 -5.93
CA ALA A 120 12.08 -6.37 -6.72
C ALA A 120 11.55 -7.70 -6.18
N ALA A 121 11.56 -7.88 -4.85
CA ALA A 121 11.02 -9.08 -4.22
C ALA A 121 9.50 -9.16 -4.40
N LEU A 122 8.80 -8.02 -4.31
CA LEU A 122 7.37 -7.96 -4.57
C LEU A 122 7.04 -8.24 -6.04
N ALA A 123 7.79 -7.67 -6.99
CA ALA A 123 7.62 -7.92 -8.42
C ALA A 123 7.73 -9.41 -8.76
N LYS A 124 8.79 -10.08 -8.25
CA LYS A 124 8.99 -11.52 -8.40
C LYS A 124 7.80 -12.31 -7.86
N ARG A 125 7.38 -12.04 -6.63
CA ARG A 125 6.24 -12.73 -6.00
C ARG A 125 4.94 -12.53 -6.77
N LEU A 126 4.68 -11.31 -7.25
CA LEU A 126 3.50 -11.03 -8.07
C LEU A 126 3.55 -11.82 -9.39
N ALA A 127 4.70 -11.90 -10.04
CA ALA A 127 4.88 -12.69 -11.25
C ALA A 127 4.64 -14.18 -11.03
N GLU A 128 5.20 -14.76 -9.97
CA GLU A 128 5.01 -16.17 -9.59
C GLU A 128 3.54 -16.51 -9.31
N GLN A 129 2.77 -15.55 -8.79
CA GLN A 129 1.35 -15.70 -8.48
C GLN A 129 0.42 -15.30 -9.64
N GLY A 130 0.97 -14.87 -10.78
CA GLY A 130 0.16 -14.36 -11.90
C GLY A 130 -0.62 -13.09 -11.59
N LEU A 131 -0.18 -12.32 -10.59
CA LEU A 131 -0.81 -11.08 -10.14
C LEU A 131 -0.11 -9.86 -10.75
N THR A 132 -0.88 -8.80 -10.99
CA THR A 132 -0.38 -7.54 -11.56
C THR A 132 -0.28 -6.41 -10.54
N THR A 133 -0.90 -6.57 -9.37
CA THR A 133 -1.02 -5.52 -8.35
C THR A 133 -0.90 -6.08 -6.94
N ALA A 134 -0.47 -5.24 -6.00
CA ALA A 134 -0.48 -5.49 -4.57
C ALA A 134 -1.08 -4.29 -3.83
N ILE A 135 -1.91 -4.55 -2.81
CA ILE A 135 -2.43 -3.51 -1.93
C ILE A 135 -1.42 -3.27 -0.82
N VAL A 136 -1.04 -2.01 -0.61
CA VAL A 136 -0.03 -1.60 0.38
C VAL A 136 -0.73 -0.98 1.59
N THR A 137 -0.43 -1.51 2.78
CA THR A 137 -1.00 -1.02 4.05
C THR A 137 0.05 -0.89 5.15
N THR A 138 -0.20 0.00 6.10
CA THR A 138 0.56 0.04 7.37
C THR A 138 0.28 -1.22 8.21
N PRO A 139 1.03 -1.47 9.30
CA PRO A 139 0.74 -2.57 10.23
C PRO A 139 -0.68 -2.56 10.78
N GLU A 140 -1.23 -1.38 11.04
CA GLU A 140 -2.58 -1.13 11.55
C GLU A 140 -3.66 -1.26 10.46
N GLY A 141 -3.26 -1.54 9.23
CA GLY A 141 -4.18 -1.76 8.11
C GLY A 141 -4.61 -0.48 7.39
N HIS A 142 -4.00 0.68 7.69
CA HIS A 142 -4.28 1.90 6.94
C HIS A 142 -3.82 1.75 5.49
N LEU A 143 -4.72 2.06 4.56
CA LEU A 143 -4.43 2.00 3.13
C LEU A 143 -3.43 3.09 2.76
N ILE A 144 -2.33 2.68 2.12
CA ILE A 144 -1.36 3.58 1.49
C ILE A 144 -1.61 3.66 -0.02
N GLY A 145 -2.04 2.56 -0.65
CA GLY A 145 -2.38 2.57 -2.07
C GLY A 145 -2.17 1.21 -2.73
N VAL A 146 -2.03 1.23 -4.05
CA VAL A 146 -1.81 0.03 -4.87
C VAL A 146 -0.46 0.14 -5.58
N ALA A 147 0.38 -0.88 -5.46
CA ALA A 147 1.61 -1.02 -6.22
C ALA A 147 1.34 -1.90 -7.45
N ARG A 148 1.68 -1.41 -8.65
CA ARG A 148 1.59 -2.17 -9.90
C ARG A 148 2.92 -2.86 -10.19
N ARG A 149 2.87 -4.11 -10.67
CA ARG A 149 4.07 -4.91 -10.99
C ARG A 149 5.01 -4.18 -11.94
N GLU A 150 4.46 -3.52 -12.97
CA GLU A 150 5.23 -2.72 -13.94
C GLU A 150 6.04 -1.57 -13.31
N GLN A 151 5.61 -1.06 -12.15
CA GLN A 151 6.29 0.01 -11.42
C GLN A 151 7.27 -0.51 -10.36
N LEU A 152 7.20 -1.82 -10.07
CA LEU A 152 8.06 -2.52 -9.12
C LEU A 152 9.31 -3.09 -9.79
N GLU A 153 9.23 -3.34 -11.10
CA GLU A 153 10.35 -3.76 -11.92
C GLU A 153 11.24 -2.53 -12.21
N PRO A 154 12.57 -2.66 -12.08
CA PRO A 154 13.47 -1.58 -12.48
C PRO A 154 13.23 -1.29 -13.96
N SER A 155 13.00 -0.01 -14.29
CA SER A 155 12.98 0.44 -15.68
C SER A 155 14.27 -0.03 -16.32
N GLY A 156 14.19 -0.99 -17.23
CA GLY A 156 15.37 -1.56 -17.85
C GLY A 156 16.23 -0.43 -18.40
N GLU A 157 17.49 -0.37 -17.98
CA GLU A 157 18.50 0.30 -18.77
C GLU A 157 18.49 -0.38 -20.14
N VAL A 158 17.98 0.34 -21.14
CA VAL A 158 18.27 0.06 -22.53
C VAL A 158 19.77 0.31 -22.68
N SER A 159 20.58 -0.72 -22.48
CA SER A 159 21.96 -0.71 -22.95
C SER A 159 21.91 -0.69 -24.48
N GLY A 160 22.33 0.44 -25.04
CA GLY A 160 22.62 0.56 -26.47
C GLY A 160 23.90 -0.18 -26.87
#